data_AF-A0A955NHU3-F1
#
_entry.id   AF-A0A955NHU3-F1
#
_cell.length_a   1.000
_cell.length_b   1.000
_cell.length_c   1.000
_cell.angle_alpha   90.00
_cell.angle_beta   90.00
_cell.angle_gamma   90.00
#
_symmetry.space_group_name_H-M   'P 1'
#
loop_
_entity.id
_entity.type
_entity.pdbx_description
1 polymer ?
#
loop_
_entity_poly.entity_id
_entity_poly.type
_entity_poly.pdbx_seq_one_letter_code
_entity_poly.pdbx_strand_id
1 'polypeptide(L)'
;YVKRENIPLPPLYYARPYHEFEGRDFGGKMMRFRSIGEKGITWPIESDADTLDAIIEELKVTRVSERSGRPMGADEDESSFERLRADGYM
;
A
#
# COMPACT_ATOMS: atom_id res chain seq x y z
N TYR A 1 -1.87 -3.32 18.47
CA TYR A 1 -2.35 -2.08 19.13
C TYR A 1 -3.77 -1.74 18.71
N VAL A 2 -4.03 -1.46 17.42
CA VAL A 2 -5.37 -1.14 16.87
C VAL A 2 -6.49 -2.04 17.40
N LYS A 3 -6.32 -3.37 17.33
CA LYS A 3 -7.30 -4.34 17.86
C LYS A 3 -7.54 -4.22 19.36
N ARG A 4 -6.49 -3.94 20.14
CA ARG A 4 -6.55 -3.85 21.61
C ARG A 4 -7.30 -2.61 22.06
N GLU A 5 -7.07 -1.49 21.39
CA GLU A 5 -7.68 -0.19 21.72
C GLU A 5 -9.01 0.05 20.99
N ASN A 6 -9.48 -0.93 20.21
CA ASN A 6 -10.70 -0.83 19.39
C ASN A 6 -10.73 0.43 18.49
N ILE A 7 -9.60 0.76 17.88
CA ILE A 7 -9.47 1.95 17.02
C ILE A 7 -10.06 1.63 15.65
N PRO A 8 -10.98 2.45 15.12
CA PRO A 8 -11.53 2.25 13.78
C PRO A 8 -10.44 2.45 12.73
N LEU A 9 -10.37 1.52 11.77
CA LEU A 9 -9.49 1.64 10.61
C LEU A 9 -10.25 2.17 9.39
N PRO A 10 -9.58 2.95 8.51
CA PRO A 10 -10.12 3.27 7.20
C PRO A 10 -10.49 2.00 6.43
N PRO A 11 -11.66 1.96 5.75
CA PRO A 11 -12.12 0.77 5.02
C PRO A 11 -11.15 0.26 3.95
N LEU A 12 -10.27 1.14 3.44
CA LEU A 12 -9.25 0.81 2.44
C LEU A 12 -8.22 -0.22 2.93
N TYR A 13 -8.05 -0.38 4.25
CA TYR A 13 -7.13 -1.38 4.81
C TYR A 13 -7.66 -2.81 4.72
N TYR A 14 -8.97 -3.00 4.56
CA TYR A 14 -9.59 -4.30 4.41
C TYR A 14 -9.62 -4.72 2.94
N ALA A 15 -9.44 -6.01 2.70
CA ALA A 15 -9.55 -6.58 1.38
C ALA A 15 -10.97 -6.46 0.85
N ARG A 16 -11.07 -6.01 -0.41
CA ARG A 16 -12.32 -5.96 -1.17
C ARG A 16 -12.03 -6.17 -2.65
N PRO A 17 -13.03 -6.55 -3.46
CA PRO A 17 -12.82 -6.69 -4.89
C PRO A 17 -12.55 -5.32 -5.51
N TYR A 18 -11.45 -5.21 -6.25
CA TYR A 18 -11.14 -4.05 -7.09
C TYR A 18 -11.21 -4.45 -8.56
N HIS A 19 -12.11 -3.82 -9.30
CA HIS A 19 -12.16 -3.93 -10.76
C HIS A 19 -11.18 -2.95 -11.38
N GLU A 20 -11.39 -1.65 -11.13
CA GLU A 20 -10.51 -0.59 -11.59
C GLU A 20 -10.18 0.36 -10.44
N PHE A 21 -8.94 0.84 -10.37
CA PHE A 21 -8.55 1.93 -9.50
C PHE A 21 -7.54 2.82 -10.22
N GLU A 22 -7.84 4.13 -10.32
CA GLU A 22 -7.02 5.13 -11.04
C GLU A 22 -6.62 4.68 -12.46
N GLY A 23 -7.57 4.14 -13.23
CA GLY A 23 -7.34 3.69 -14.61
C GLY A 23 -6.52 2.41 -14.74
N ARG A 24 -6.16 1.75 -13.63
CA ARG A 24 -5.55 0.42 -13.65
C ARG A 24 -6.62 -0.64 -13.39
N ASP A 25 -6.72 -1.59 -14.32
CA ASP A 25 -7.57 -2.77 -14.18
C ASP A 25 -6.89 -3.84 -13.29
N PHE A 26 -7.64 -4.34 -12.33
CA PHE A 26 -7.25 -5.38 -11.38
C PHE A 26 -8.11 -6.64 -11.53
N GLY A 27 -9.05 -6.68 -12.47
CA GLY A 27 -9.80 -7.88 -12.83
C GLY A 27 -10.76 -8.39 -11.75
N GLY A 28 -11.18 -7.54 -10.81
CA GLY A 28 -12.09 -7.92 -9.72
C GLY A 28 -11.40 -8.69 -8.58
N LYS A 29 -10.07 -8.70 -8.54
CA LYS A 29 -9.29 -9.39 -7.49
C LYS A 29 -9.53 -8.79 -6.12
N MET A 30 -9.39 -9.62 -5.08
CA MET A 30 -9.39 -9.18 -3.68
C MET A 30 -8.09 -8.46 -3.38
N MET A 31 -8.20 -7.17 -3.07
CA MET A 31 -7.05 -6.30 -2.85
C MET A 31 -7.28 -5.37 -1.67
N ARG A 32 -6.21 -4.95 -1.00
CA ARG A 32 -6.24 -3.98 0.11
C ARG A 32 -5.09 -2.98 0.05
N PHE A 33 -5.26 -1.83 0.70
CA PHE A 33 -4.17 -0.87 0.88
C PHE A 33 -3.41 -1.18 2.16
N ARG A 34 -2.09 -1.36 2.04
CA ARG A 34 -1.21 -1.51 3.22
C ARG A 34 -0.60 -0.20 3.70
N SER A 35 -0.52 0.78 2.82
CA SER A 35 -0.08 2.14 3.13
C SER A 35 -0.87 3.09 2.25
N ILE A 36 -1.45 4.15 2.82
CA ILE A 36 -2.36 5.07 2.11
C ILE A 36 -1.71 6.45 2.00
N GLY A 37 -1.49 6.92 0.79
CA GLY A 37 -0.92 8.24 0.49
C GLY A 37 -1.74 8.96 -0.57
N GLU A 38 -1.06 9.65 -1.48
CA GLU A 38 -1.71 10.31 -2.61
C GLU A 38 -2.30 9.27 -3.58
N LYS A 39 -3.51 9.54 -4.06
CA LYS A 39 -4.34 8.56 -4.78
C LYS A 39 -3.68 8.05 -6.07
N GLY A 40 -3.05 8.95 -6.84
CA GLY A 40 -2.44 8.61 -8.14
C GLY A 40 -1.12 7.84 -8.06
N ILE A 41 -0.54 7.69 -6.87
CA ILE A 41 0.77 7.02 -6.66
C ILE A 41 0.71 5.94 -5.59
N THR A 42 -0.49 5.53 -5.18
CA THR A 42 -0.70 4.49 -4.18
C THR A 42 -1.61 3.40 -4.74
N TRP A 43 -1.11 2.18 -4.80
CA TRP A 43 -1.82 1.04 -5.38
C TRP A 43 -2.22 0.02 -4.30
N PRO A 44 -3.40 -0.61 -4.42
CA PRO A 44 -3.75 -1.73 -3.57
C PRO A 44 -2.91 -2.95 -3.96
N ILE A 45 -2.75 -3.87 -3.01
CA ILE A 45 -2.06 -5.14 -3.22
C ILE A 45 -3.01 -6.31 -3.06
N GLU A 46 -2.73 -7.42 -3.73
CA GLU A 46 -3.54 -8.64 -3.63
C GLU A 46 -3.49 -9.20 -2.21
N SER A 47 -4.67 -9.44 -1.63
CA SER A 47 -4.85 -9.90 -0.26
C SER A 47 -6.30 -10.31 -0.05
N ASP A 48 -6.51 -11.39 0.70
CA ASP A 48 -7.83 -11.88 1.11
C ASP A 48 -8.23 -11.40 2.52
N ALA A 49 -7.44 -10.50 3.13
CA ALA A 49 -7.64 -10.06 4.50
C ALA A 49 -8.75 -9.00 4.64
N ASP A 50 -10.00 -9.45 4.68
CA ASP A 50 -11.21 -8.63 4.79
C ASP A 50 -11.56 -8.17 6.22
N THR A 51 -10.89 -8.74 7.22
CA THR A 51 -11.10 -8.47 8.65
C THR A 51 -9.80 -8.09 9.36
N LEU A 52 -9.93 -7.44 10.52
CA LEU A 52 -8.76 -7.04 11.32
C LEU A 52 -7.94 -8.25 11.77
N ASP A 53 -8.61 -9.36 12.09
CA ASP A 53 -7.97 -10.62 12.45
C ASP A 53 -7.19 -11.22 11.27
N ALA A 54 -7.80 -11.27 10.08
CA ALA A 54 -7.12 -11.74 8.88
C ALA A 54 -5.91 -10.86 8.53
N ILE A 55 -6.00 -9.54 8.70
CA ILE A 55 -4.86 -8.63 8.49
C ILE A 55 -3.72 -8.95 9.46
N ILE A 56 -4.03 -9.21 10.73
CA ILE A 56 -3.01 -9.53 11.75
C ILE A 56 -2.32 -10.86 11.41
N GLU A 57 -3.08 -11.90 11.03
CA GLU A 57 -2.51 -13.18 10.64
C GLU A 57 -1.66 -13.07 9.37
N GLU A 58 -2.13 -12.34 8.36
CA GLU A 58 -1.36 -12.08 7.14
C GLU A 58 -0.04 -11.36 7.46
N LEU A 59 -0.06 -10.35 8.32
CA LEU A 59 1.13 -9.57 8.69
C LEU A 59 2.19 -10.41 9.42
N LYS A 60 1.81 -11.50 10.10
CA LYS A 60 2.77 -12.41 10.77
C LYS A 60 3.59 -13.23 9.79
N VAL A 61 3.04 -13.53 8.61
CA VAL A 61 3.62 -14.46 7.64
C VAL A 61 4.16 -13.74 6.40
N THR A 62 3.57 -12.58 6.06
CA THR A 62 3.92 -11.84 4.85
C THR A 62 5.35 -11.30 4.91
N ARG A 63 6.07 -11.46 3.80
CA ARG A 63 7.39 -10.85 3.57
C ARG A 63 7.30 -9.58 2.73
N VAL A 64 6.09 -9.20 2.33
CA VAL A 64 5.84 -8.02 1.51
C VAL A 64 6.03 -6.78 2.40
N SER A 65 6.78 -5.80 1.91
CA SER A 65 6.94 -4.52 2.61
C SER A 65 5.61 -3.79 2.74
N GLU A 66 5.41 -3.04 3.83
CA GLU A 66 4.22 -2.21 4.02
C GLU A 66 4.06 -1.18 2.87
N ARG A 67 5.17 -0.63 2.38
CA ARG A 67 5.20 0.40 1.32
C ARG A 67 5.28 -0.17 -0.10
N SER A 68 5.09 -1.48 -0.29
CA SER A 68 5.17 -2.10 -1.63
C SER A 68 4.14 -1.55 -2.63
N GLY A 69 3.02 -1.02 -2.13
CA GLY A 69 2.01 -0.33 -2.95
C GLY A 69 2.37 1.10 -3.36
N ARG A 70 3.53 1.61 -2.95
CA ARG A 70 4.01 2.97 -3.26
C ARG A 70 5.30 2.90 -4.07
N PRO A 71 5.20 2.80 -5.41
CA PRO A 71 6.38 2.68 -6.28
C PRO A 71 7.32 3.89 -6.15
N MET A 72 6.78 5.09 -5.92
CA MET A 72 7.54 6.33 -5.72
C MET A 72 8.14 6.44 -4.30
N GLY A 73 8.86 5.41 -3.87
CA GLY A 73 9.43 5.33 -2.52
C GLY A 73 9.94 3.94 -2.11
N ALA A 74 9.85 2.95 -3.00
CA ALA A 74 10.58 1.69 -2.88
C ALA A 74 12.00 1.80 -3.45
N ASP A 75 12.19 2.68 -4.45
CA ASP A 75 13.42 2.88 -5.22
C ASP A 75 13.90 4.35 -5.21
N GLU A 76 13.45 5.18 -4.26
CA GLU A 76 14.12 6.48 -4.03
C GLU A 76 15.43 6.22 -3.28
N ASP A 77 16.38 5.61 -3.99
CA ASP A 77 17.79 5.67 -3.65
C ASP A 77 18.14 7.15 -3.46
N GLU A 78 18.77 7.51 -2.34
CA GLU A 78 19.34 8.84 -2.09
C GLU A 78 20.15 9.35 -3.30
N SER A 79 20.71 8.43 -4.11
CA SER A 79 21.44 8.72 -5.35
C SER A 79 20.63 9.48 -6.42
N SER A 80 19.31 9.32 -6.48
CA SER A 80 18.44 9.96 -7.47
C SER A 80 18.22 11.44 -7.13
N PHE A 81 18.02 11.76 -5.84
CA PHE A 81 17.95 13.12 -5.36
C PHE A 81 19.30 13.83 -5.41
N GLU A 82 20.41 13.15 -5.11
CA GLU A 82 21.75 13.73 -5.23
C GLU A 82 22.10 14.07 -6.69
N ARG A 83 21.69 13.23 -7.66
CA ARG A 83 21.82 13.54 -9.09
C ARG A 83 20.96 14.73 -9.51
N LEU A 84 19.70 14.77 -9.11
CA LEU A 84 18.82 15.90 -9.45
C LEU A 84 19.30 17.23 -8.85
N ARG A 85 19.92 17.19 -7.65
CA ARG A 85 20.61 18.34 -7.06
C ARG A 85 21.85 18.73 -7.85
N ALA A 86 22.67 17.77 -8.26
CA ALA A 86 23.86 18.02 -9.06
C ALA A 86 23.53 18.59 -10.44
N ASP A 87 22.42 18.15 -11.03
CA ASP A 87 21.90 18.62 -12.32
C ASP A 87 21.12 19.94 -12.22
N GLY A 88 20.98 20.52 -11.02
CA GLY A 88 20.41 21.85 -10.79
C GLY A 88 18.88 21.94 -10.82
N TYR A 89 18.18 20.82 -10.67
CA TYR A 89 16.71 20.76 -10.71
C TYR A 89 16.06 20.88 -9.32
N MET A 90 16.81 21.29 -8.29
CA MET A 90 16.31 21.51 -6.93
C MET A 90 16.78 22.85 -6.36
#